data_AF-A0A9C8HUX7-F1
#
_entry.id   AF-A0A9C8HUX7-F1
#
_cell.length_a   1.000
_cell.length_b   1.000
_cell.length_c   1.000
_cell.angle_alpha   90.00
_cell.angle_beta   90.00
_cell.angle_gamma   90.00
#
_symmetry.space_group_name_H-M   'P 1'
#
loop_
_entity.id
_entity.type
_entity.pdbx_description
1 polymer ?
#
loop_
_entity_poly.entity_id
_entity_poly.type
_entity_poly.pdbx_seq_one_letter_code
_entity_poly.pdbx_strand_id
1 'polypeptide(L)'
;MPYACLQKTETSLAHIHAIESTFLQYGMPHSYYVDSHSIFRFVRGRDSVWRKHYLLTDDVNTQWKQVLDDCGVKVIYALSPQAKGKIERPYGWLQDRLVRTCARENVTDIKTAKQILGREVHRYNFKQVHSTTGEIPYLRFERALKEKKSLFRDFHVKPPFLSSKDIFCLRIQRTIDAYRKVSIGGFVMKVNGTPHDSVELRIYPLNNSLSEVRFWCQGKLIDKQKVKNSDLAGVHF
;
A
#
# COMPACT_ATOMS: atom_id res chain seq x y z
N MET A 1 -2.03 13.40 8.18
CA MET A 1 -1.54 14.26 7.08
C MET A 1 -1.72 13.50 5.76
N PRO A 2 -2.19 14.14 4.68
CA PRO A 2 -2.38 13.46 3.39
C PRO A 2 -1.05 13.05 2.78
N TYR A 3 -0.95 11.78 2.40
CA TYR A 3 0.01 11.29 1.41
C TYR A 3 -0.60 11.42 0.02
N ALA A 4 0.18 11.84 -0.98
CA ALA A 4 -0.28 11.87 -2.36
C ALA A 4 0.86 11.56 -3.32
N CYS A 5 0.58 10.71 -4.30
CA CYS A 5 1.50 10.37 -5.38
C CYS A 5 0.70 10.09 -6.64
N LEU A 6 1.14 10.62 -7.79
CA LEU A 6 0.53 10.29 -9.08
C LEU A 6 1.09 8.97 -9.60
N GLN A 7 0.21 8.08 -10.01
CA GLN A 7 0.58 6.84 -10.68
C GLN A 7 -0.17 6.72 -12.01
N LYS A 8 0.42 6.01 -12.97
CA LYS A 8 -0.20 5.79 -14.28
C LYS A 8 -1.37 4.81 -14.18
N THR A 9 -1.29 3.88 -13.25
CA THR A 9 -2.24 2.80 -13.03
C THR A 9 -2.50 2.66 -11.54
N GLU A 10 -3.71 2.25 -11.19
CA GLU A 10 -4.06 1.94 -9.81
C GLU A 10 -3.71 0.49 -9.51
N THR A 11 -2.82 0.27 -8.53
CA THR A 11 -2.33 -1.07 -8.17
C THR A 11 -2.34 -1.26 -6.65
N SER A 12 -2.47 -2.51 -6.20
CA SER A 12 -2.43 -2.84 -4.77
C SER A 12 -1.11 -2.41 -4.13
N LEU A 13 0.00 -2.53 -4.87
CA LEU A 13 1.31 -2.13 -4.40
C LEU A 13 1.43 -0.61 -4.21
N ALA A 14 0.83 0.19 -5.10
CA ALA A 14 0.75 1.64 -4.94
C ALA A 14 0.12 2.04 -3.60
N HIS A 15 -0.97 1.37 -3.24
CA HIS A 15 -1.67 1.58 -1.97
C HIS A 15 -0.84 1.09 -0.77
N ILE A 16 -0.14 -0.04 -0.89
CA ILE A 16 0.77 -0.54 0.16
C ILE A 16 1.91 0.45 0.42
N HIS A 17 2.53 1.02 -0.64
CA HIS A 17 3.57 2.04 -0.47
C HIS A 17 3.04 3.35 0.11
N ALA A 18 1.81 3.73 -0.21
CA ALA A 18 1.15 4.88 0.41
C ALA A 18 0.99 4.66 1.92
N ILE A 19 0.60 3.45 2.35
CA ILE A 19 0.55 3.08 3.77
C ILE A 19 1.95 3.13 4.37
N GLU A 20 2.94 2.45 3.76
CA GLU A 20 4.32 2.40 4.25
C GLU A 20 4.85 3.81 4.52
N SER A 21 4.74 4.70 3.53
CA SER A 21 5.19 6.08 3.63
C SER A 21 4.48 6.83 4.76
N THR A 22 3.17 6.63 4.89
CA THR A 22 2.36 7.32 5.91
C THR A 22 2.65 6.80 7.32
N PHE A 23 2.76 5.48 7.50
CA PHE A 23 2.95 4.85 8.79
C PHE A 23 4.36 5.07 9.34
N LEU A 24 5.37 5.05 8.46
CA LEU A 24 6.74 5.36 8.86
C LEU A 24 6.92 6.84 9.23
N GLN A 25 6.19 7.74 8.57
CA GLN A 25 6.33 9.19 8.81
C GLN A 25 5.48 9.70 9.99
N TYR A 26 4.26 9.20 10.15
CA TYR A 26 3.28 9.75 11.10
C TYR A 26 2.80 8.76 12.16
N GLY A 27 3.26 7.50 12.10
CA GLY A 27 2.80 6.42 12.95
C GLY A 27 1.58 5.67 12.41
N MET A 28 1.23 4.58 13.07
CA MET A 28 0.12 3.70 12.74
C MET A 28 -1.18 4.18 13.40
N PRO A 29 -2.28 4.37 12.65
CA PRO A 29 -3.57 4.68 13.24
C PRO A 29 -4.16 3.47 13.98
N HIS A 30 -5.20 3.71 14.77
CA HIS A 30 -6.01 2.62 15.35
C HIS A 30 -6.89 1.93 14.29
N SER A 31 -7.48 2.73 13.41
CA SER A 31 -8.37 2.26 12.34
C SER A 31 -8.12 3.02 11.04
N TYR A 32 -8.32 2.34 9.92
CA TYR A 32 -8.15 2.87 8.58
C TYR A 32 -9.48 2.81 7.83
N TYR A 33 -9.99 3.97 7.41
CA TYR A 33 -11.27 4.09 6.73
C TYR A 33 -11.06 4.05 5.22
N VAL A 34 -11.79 3.17 4.52
CA VAL A 34 -11.65 3.01 3.07
C VAL A 34 -12.99 2.96 2.36
N ASP A 35 -12.96 3.38 1.11
CA ASP A 35 -14.05 3.15 0.18
C ASP A 35 -14.26 1.64 -0.08
N SER A 36 -15.50 1.26 -0.38
CA SER A 36 -15.85 -0.11 -0.79
C SER A 36 -15.43 -0.42 -2.24
N HIS A 37 -14.31 0.14 -2.71
CA HIS A 37 -13.77 -0.14 -4.03
C HIS A 37 -13.24 -1.58 -4.10
N SER A 38 -13.27 -2.20 -5.29
CA SER A 38 -12.95 -3.62 -5.48
C SER A 38 -11.54 -4.01 -5.03
N ILE A 39 -10.59 -3.06 -5.08
CA ILE A 39 -9.21 -3.21 -4.57
C ILE A 39 -9.16 -3.44 -3.05
N PHE A 40 -10.16 -2.94 -2.31
CA PHE A 40 -10.23 -3.05 -0.86
C PHE A 40 -11.24 -4.10 -0.39
N ARG A 41 -12.19 -4.46 -1.25
CA ARG A 41 -13.25 -5.43 -0.96
C ARG A 41 -13.52 -6.30 -2.19
N PHE A 42 -13.09 -7.55 -2.13
CA PHE A 42 -13.57 -8.56 -3.06
C PHE A 42 -15.01 -8.94 -2.66
N VAL A 43 -15.99 -8.60 -3.50
CA VAL A 43 -17.37 -9.08 -3.37
C VAL A 43 -17.54 -10.24 -4.33
N ARG A 44 -17.49 -11.46 -3.80
CA ARG A 44 -17.84 -12.66 -4.57
C ARG A 44 -19.36 -12.63 -4.80
N GLY A 45 -19.77 -12.51 -6.06
CA GLY A 45 -21.18 -12.65 -6.47
C GLY A 45 -21.83 -11.37 -6.99
N ARG A 46 -21.52 -11.01 -8.24
CA ARG A 46 -22.43 -10.51 -9.27
C ARG A 46 -21.67 -10.65 -10.60
N ASP A 47 -22.12 -11.58 -11.42
CA ASP A 47 -21.72 -11.79 -12.82
C ASP A 47 -20.35 -12.44 -13.10
N SER A 48 -20.28 -13.77 -12.99
CA SER A 48 -19.79 -14.65 -14.08
C SER A 48 -19.70 -16.12 -13.64
N VAL A 49 -20.59 -16.95 -14.19
CA VAL A 49 -20.66 -18.41 -13.99
C VAL A 49 -19.60 -19.16 -14.82
N TRP A 50 -18.80 -18.47 -15.65
CA TRP A 50 -18.04 -19.09 -16.75
C TRP A 50 -16.55 -18.74 -16.84
N ARG A 51 -15.87 -18.42 -15.73
CA ARG A 51 -14.39 -18.42 -15.71
C ARG A 51 -13.86 -19.22 -14.54
N LYS A 52 -13.27 -20.39 -14.84
CA LYS A 52 -12.30 -21.03 -13.95
C LYS A 52 -11.05 -20.14 -13.93
N HIS A 53 -11.07 -19.10 -13.12
CA HIS A 53 -9.86 -18.38 -12.77
C HIS A 53 -8.96 -19.39 -12.05
N TYR A 54 -7.78 -19.68 -12.61
CA TYR A 54 -6.71 -20.27 -11.82
C TYR A 54 -6.56 -19.40 -10.58
N LEU A 55 -6.84 -19.99 -9.42
CA LEU A 55 -6.86 -19.32 -8.12
C LEU A 55 -5.45 -18.80 -7.80
N LEU A 56 -5.11 -17.64 -8.35
CA LEU A 56 -4.12 -16.75 -7.77
C LEU A 56 -4.76 -16.18 -6.50
N THR A 57 -4.03 -16.30 -5.40
CA THR A 57 -4.37 -15.95 -4.02
C THR A 57 -4.80 -14.49 -3.84
N ASP A 58 -5.98 -14.13 -4.33
CA ASP A 58 -6.69 -12.87 -4.05
C ASP A 58 -8.12 -13.12 -3.53
N ASP A 59 -8.51 -14.38 -3.31
CA ASP A 59 -9.93 -14.75 -3.23
C ASP A 59 -10.56 -14.70 -1.81
N VAL A 60 -9.87 -14.17 -0.78
CA VAL A 60 -10.46 -14.01 0.58
C VAL A 60 -9.96 -12.75 1.34
N ASN A 61 -8.68 -12.38 1.23
CA ASN A 61 -8.10 -11.18 1.84
C ASN A 61 -7.19 -10.49 0.83
N THR A 62 -7.49 -9.23 0.48
CA THR A 62 -6.66 -8.45 -0.46
C THR A 62 -5.26 -8.24 0.12
N GLN A 63 -4.24 -8.19 -0.74
CA GLN A 63 -2.83 -7.97 -0.38
C GLN A 63 -2.68 -6.80 0.61
N TRP A 64 -3.37 -5.70 0.30
CA TRP A 64 -3.43 -4.49 1.13
C TRP A 64 -3.99 -4.74 2.54
N LYS A 65 -5.04 -5.57 2.66
CA LYS A 65 -5.66 -5.87 3.96
C LYS A 65 -4.72 -6.69 4.84
N GLN A 66 -3.99 -7.63 4.26
CA GLN A 66 -2.99 -8.43 4.97
C GLN A 66 -1.90 -7.56 5.61
N VAL A 67 -1.48 -6.49 4.93
CA VAL A 67 -0.52 -5.50 5.47
C VAL A 67 -1.09 -4.79 6.69
N LEU A 68 -2.37 -4.39 6.65
CA LEU A 68 -3.00 -3.69 7.77
C LEU A 68 -3.26 -4.61 8.97
N ASP A 69 -3.61 -5.87 8.71
CA ASP A 69 -3.76 -6.89 9.75
C ASP A 69 -2.42 -7.12 10.49
N ASP A 70 -1.30 -7.23 9.76
CA ASP A 70 0.04 -7.32 10.35
C ASP A 70 0.43 -6.08 11.18
N CYS A 71 -0.03 -4.90 10.76
CA CYS A 71 0.13 -3.66 11.52
C CYS A 71 -0.82 -3.55 12.73
N GLY A 72 -1.79 -4.46 12.85
CA GLY A 72 -2.84 -4.39 13.88
C GLY A 72 -3.72 -3.14 13.74
N VAL A 73 -4.02 -2.75 12.50
CA VAL A 73 -4.87 -1.60 12.15
C VAL A 73 -6.22 -2.10 11.68
N LYS A 74 -7.30 -1.66 12.32
CA LYS A 74 -8.65 -2.10 11.97
C LYS A 74 -9.15 -1.42 10.69
N VAL A 75 -9.48 -2.20 9.66
CA VAL A 75 -10.11 -1.67 8.45
C VAL A 75 -11.61 -1.41 8.70
N ILE A 76 -12.06 -0.20 8.37
CA ILE A 76 -13.48 0.18 8.41
C ILE A 76 -13.90 0.60 7.01
N TYR A 77 -14.83 -0.15 6.41
CA TYR A 77 -15.39 0.19 5.11
C TYR A 77 -16.48 1.25 5.29
N ALA A 78 -16.35 2.36 4.56
CA ALA A 78 -17.36 3.40 4.55
C ALA A 78 -18.62 2.86 3.83
N LEU A 79 -19.70 2.65 4.59
CA LEU A 79 -20.99 2.20 4.08
C LEU A 79 -21.88 3.36 3.61
N SER A 80 -21.52 4.61 3.92
CA SER A 80 -22.32 5.79 3.58
C SER A 80 -21.49 6.98 3.09
N PRO A 81 -21.98 7.76 2.09
CA PRO A 81 -21.35 9.00 1.63
C PRO A 81 -21.25 10.08 2.71
N GLN A 82 -22.17 10.08 3.69
CA GLN A 82 -22.20 11.11 4.75
C GLN A 82 -20.94 11.09 5.63
N ALA A 83 -20.30 9.94 5.82
CA ALA A 83 -19.02 9.84 6.52
C ALA A 83 -17.85 10.45 5.73
N LYS A 84 -17.98 10.55 4.40
CA LYS A 84 -16.93 11.01 3.48
C LYS A 84 -16.97 12.50 3.17
N GLY A 85 -18.14 13.15 3.24
CA GLY A 85 -18.32 14.54 2.77
C GLY A 85 -17.40 15.60 3.40
N LYS A 86 -16.90 15.37 4.63
CA LYS A 86 -15.92 16.26 5.30
C LYS A 86 -14.52 16.19 4.68
N ILE A 87 -14.15 15.03 4.13
CA ILE A 87 -12.84 14.76 3.54
C ILE A 87 -12.87 14.99 2.02
N GLU A 88 -13.98 14.63 1.37
CA GLU A 88 -14.14 14.73 -0.09
C GLU A 88 -14.05 16.16 -0.60
N ARG A 89 -14.66 17.15 0.09
CA ARG A 89 -14.59 18.55 -0.36
C ARG A 89 -13.14 19.05 -0.42
N PRO A 90 -12.35 19.07 0.68
CA PRO A 90 -10.95 19.49 0.62
C PRO A 90 -10.12 18.75 -0.44
N TYR A 91 -10.38 17.46 -0.65
CA TYR A 91 -9.64 16.66 -1.61
C TYR A 91 -10.03 16.95 -3.06
N GLY A 92 -11.31 17.22 -3.34
CA GLY A 92 -11.76 17.71 -4.63
C GLY A 92 -11.09 19.04 -4.99
N TRP A 93 -11.00 19.98 -4.05
CA TRP A 93 -10.26 21.23 -4.25
C TRP A 93 -8.78 21.01 -4.56
N LEU A 94 -8.13 20.04 -3.90
CA LEU A 94 -6.73 19.71 -4.16
C LEU A 94 -6.56 19.12 -5.57
N GLN A 95 -7.44 18.20 -5.97
CA GLN A 95 -7.43 17.58 -7.30
C GLN A 95 -7.66 18.63 -8.41
N ASP A 96 -8.67 19.50 -8.24
CA ASP A 96 -8.96 20.56 -9.21
C ASP A 96 -7.80 21.54 -9.35
N ARG A 97 -7.18 21.92 -8.21
CA ARG A 97 -6.05 22.86 -8.21
C ARG A 97 -4.83 22.24 -8.87
N LEU A 98 -4.58 20.94 -8.68
CA LEU A 98 -3.52 20.22 -9.36
C LEU A 98 -3.71 20.30 -10.89
N VAL A 99 -4.89 19.91 -11.38
CA VAL A 99 -5.20 19.91 -12.82
C VAL A 99 -5.05 21.32 -13.42
N ARG A 100 -5.62 22.34 -12.76
CA ARG A 100 -5.51 23.75 -13.22
C ARG A 100 -4.07 24.26 -13.21
N THR A 101 -3.27 23.88 -12.22
CA THR A 101 -1.86 24.30 -12.13
C THR A 101 -1.04 23.63 -13.22
N CYS A 102 -1.24 22.33 -13.46
CA CYS A 102 -0.61 21.62 -14.57
C CYS A 102 -0.99 22.23 -15.93
N ALA A 103 -2.26 22.56 -16.14
CA ALA A 103 -2.73 23.20 -17.37
C ALA A 103 -2.10 24.58 -17.57
N ARG A 104 -2.03 25.41 -16.52
CA ARG A 104 -1.41 26.74 -16.58
C ARG A 104 0.10 26.69 -16.85
N GLU A 105 0.78 25.69 -16.34
CA GLU A 105 2.23 25.48 -16.53
C GLU A 105 2.53 24.62 -17.77
N ASN A 106 1.53 24.30 -18.61
CA ASN A 106 1.64 23.45 -19.82
C ASN A 106 2.35 22.10 -19.56
N VAL A 107 2.07 21.49 -18.41
CA VAL A 107 2.71 20.24 -17.99
C VAL A 107 2.03 19.03 -18.61
N THR A 108 2.80 18.26 -19.39
CA THR A 108 2.35 17.02 -20.02
C THR A 108 3.00 15.77 -19.45
N ASP A 109 4.07 15.92 -18.64
CA ASP A 109 4.80 14.81 -18.03
C ASP A 109 4.43 14.56 -16.56
N ILE A 110 4.36 13.28 -16.20
CA ILE A 110 3.98 12.85 -14.84
C ILE A 110 5.02 13.24 -13.79
N LYS A 111 6.31 13.32 -14.15
CA LYS A 111 7.37 13.68 -13.19
C LYS A 111 7.22 15.13 -12.75
N THR A 112 6.96 16.04 -13.68
CA THR A 112 6.70 17.45 -13.37
C THR A 112 5.38 17.61 -12.63
N ALA A 113 4.33 16.87 -13.02
CA ALA A 113 3.06 16.87 -12.30
C ALA A 113 3.20 16.40 -10.83
N LYS A 114 4.08 15.42 -10.56
CA LYS A 114 4.41 14.99 -9.19
C LYS A 114 5.06 16.10 -8.36
N GLN A 115 5.91 16.94 -8.96
CA GLN A 115 6.52 18.08 -8.27
C GLN A 115 5.45 19.13 -7.89
N ILE A 116 4.53 19.43 -8.81
CA ILE A 116 3.40 20.32 -8.54
C ILE A 116 2.53 19.75 -7.41
N LEU A 117 2.21 18.45 -7.45
CA LEU A 117 1.46 17.78 -6.39
C LEU A 117 2.17 17.90 -5.04
N GLY A 118 3.50 17.68 -4.99
CA GLY A 118 4.28 17.86 -3.77
C GLY A 118 4.18 19.27 -3.20
N ARG A 119 4.24 20.30 -4.05
CA ARG A 119 4.05 21.70 -3.66
C ARG A 119 2.64 21.96 -3.13
N GLU A 120 1.61 21.40 -3.75
CA GLU A 120 0.22 21.54 -3.32
C GLU A 120 -0.05 20.86 -1.98
N VAL A 121 0.45 19.63 -1.80
CA VAL A 121 0.38 18.91 -0.53
C VAL A 121 1.08 19.69 0.57
N HIS A 122 2.30 20.19 0.32
CA HIS A 122 3.03 21.00 1.29
C HIS A 122 2.25 22.27 1.66
N ARG A 123 1.69 22.98 0.68
CA ARG A 123 0.87 24.17 0.92
C ARG A 123 -0.36 23.84 1.77
N TYR A 124 -1.10 22.80 1.43
CA TYR A 124 -2.28 22.39 2.18
C TYR A 124 -1.93 22.04 3.63
N ASN A 125 -0.84 21.32 3.82
CA ASN A 125 -0.40 20.80 5.11
C ASN A 125 0.14 21.86 6.06
N PHE A 126 0.93 22.81 5.55
CA PHE A 126 1.74 23.72 6.37
C PHE A 126 1.32 25.19 6.25
N LYS A 127 0.54 25.58 5.23
CA LYS A 127 0.20 26.99 4.98
C LYS A 127 -1.30 27.25 4.96
N GLN A 128 -2.11 26.29 4.51
CA GLN A 128 -3.53 26.51 4.37
C GLN A 128 -4.25 26.28 5.70
N VAL A 129 -5.06 27.27 6.09
CA VAL A 129 -6.01 27.13 7.19
C VAL A 129 -7.20 26.30 6.71
N HIS A 130 -7.49 25.22 7.41
CA HIS A 130 -8.59 24.33 7.04
C HIS A 130 -9.94 24.95 7.44
N SER A 131 -10.86 25.07 6.48
CA SER A 131 -12.12 25.82 6.66
C SER A 131 -12.98 25.33 7.84
N THR A 132 -13.03 24.01 8.08
CA THR A 132 -13.81 23.43 9.18
C THR A 132 -13.16 23.59 10.55
N THR A 133 -11.83 23.61 10.61
CA THR A 133 -11.11 23.55 11.91
C THR A 133 -10.47 24.87 12.27
N GLY A 134 -10.41 25.84 11.35
CA GLY A 134 -9.81 27.15 11.58
C GLY A 134 -8.30 27.12 11.78
N GLU A 135 -7.65 26.00 11.46
CA GLU A 135 -6.26 25.73 11.84
C GLU A 135 -5.47 25.10 10.69
N ILE A 136 -4.15 25.26 10.73
CA ILE A 136 -3.23 24.59 9.81
C ILE A 136 -3.15 23.10 10.19
N PRO A 137 -3.36 22.16 9.24
CA PRO A 137 -3.40 20.72 9.52
C PRO A 137 -2.20 20.18 10.29
N TYR A 138 -0.99 20.61 9.92
CA TYR A 138 0.23 20.18 10.60
C TYR A 138 0.27 20.59 12.07
N LEU A 139 0.06 21.87 12.36
CA LEU A 139 0.08 22.39 13.74
C LEU A 139 -1.00 21.74 14.60
N ARG A 140 -2.18 21.49 14.04
CA ARG A 140 -3.25 20.76 14.71
C ARG A 140 -2.84 19.32 15.03
N PHE A 141 -2.22 18.63 14.08
CA PHE A 141 -1.76 17.25 14.28
C PHE A 141 -0.65 17.16 15.34
N GLU A 142 0.35 18.03 15.28
CA GLU A 142 1.42 18.08 16.29
C GLU A 142 0.89 18.33 17.70
N ARG A 143 -0.04 19.29 17.84
CA ARG A 143 -0.68 19.55 19.13
C ARG A 143 -1.47 18.34 19.63
N ALA A 144 -2.20 17.66 18.75
CA ALA A 144 -2.94 16.46 19.13
C ALA A 144 -2.01 15.34 19.63
N LEU A 145 -0.81 15.20 19.06
CA LEU A 145 0.22 14.29 19.56
C LEU A 145 0.77 14.74 20.93
N LYS A 146 1.13 16.01 21.08
CA LYS A 146 1.65 16.58 22.34
C LYS A 146 0.65 16.46 23.49
N GLU A 147 -0.63 16.71 23.22
CA GLU A 147 -1.72 16.62 24.19
C GLU A 147 -2.21 15.18 24.40
N LYS A 148 -1.61 14.18 23.75
CA LYS A 148 -2.05 12.77 23.79
C LYS A 148 -3.53 12.56 23.43
N LYS A 149 -4.07 13.44 22.58
CA LYS A 149 -5.43 13.38 22.02
C LYS A 149 -5.47 12.64 20.68
N SER A 150 -4.51 11.77 20.44
CA SER A 150 -4.35 10.99 19.22
C SER A 150 -4.21 9.50 19.58
N LEU A 151 -4.85 8.64 18.79
CA LEU A 151 -4.71 7.18 18.89
C LEU A 151 -3.65 6.62 17.92
N PHE A 152 -2.80 7.50 17.38
CA PHE A 152 -1.65 7.07 16.58
C PHE A 152 -0.60 6.41 17.49
N ARG A 153 -0.02 5.33 17.01
CA ARG A 153 1.00 4.54 17.68
C ARG A 153 2.27 4.55 16.85
N ASP A 154 3.43 4.53 17.49
CA ASP A 154 4.70 4.45 16.76
C ASP A 154 4.81 3.12 16.01
N PHE A 155 5.36 3.18 14.80
CA PHE A 155 5.61 2.00 14.00
C PHE A 155 6.85 1.27 14.51
N HIS A 156 6.67 0.00 14.88
CA HIS A 156 7.76 -0.90 15.23
C HIS A 156 7.56 -2.23 14.52
N VAL A 157 8.66 -2.77 13.97
CA VAL A 157 8.66 -4.10 13.37
C VAL A 157 8.54 -5.11 14.51
N LYS A 158 7.40 -5.80 14.57
CA LYS A 158 7.15 -6.83 15.60
C LYS A 158 7.67 -8.19 15.13
N PRO A 159 8.19 -9.02 16.05
CA PRO A 159 8.43 -10.43 15.75
C PRO A 159 7.16 -11.10 15.21
N PRO A 160 7.27 -11.97 14.20
CA PRO A 160 8.49 -12.57 13.67
C PRO A 160 9.21 -11.75 12.58
N PHE A 161 8.67 -10.60 12.17
CA PHE A 161 9.21 -9.80 11.08
C PHE A 161 10.58 -9.20 11.43
N LEU A 162 11.45 -9.09 10.43
CA LEU A 162 12.82 -8.57 10.60
C LEU A 162 12.97 -7.16 10.05
N SER A 163 12.07 -6.75 9.15
CA SER A 163 12.15 -5.46 8.45
C SER A 163 10.76 -5.00 8.00
N SER A 164 10.59 -3.69 7.81
CA SER A 164 9.37 -3.10 7.24
C SER A 164 8.99 -3.71 5.88
N LYS A 165 9.99 -4.11 5.07
CA LYS A 165 9.76 -4.75 3.77
C LYS A 165 9.12 -6.14 3.89
N ASP A 166 9.17 -6.76 5.07
CA ASP A 166 8.43 -8.00 5.31
C ASP A 166 6.93 -7.69 5.48
N ILE A 167 6.59 -6.50 5.98
CA ILE A 167 5.20 -6.11 6.22
C ILE A 167 4.61 -5.51 4.95
N PHE A 168 5.26 -4.50 4.38
CA PHE A 168 4.80 -3.74 3.21
C PHE A 168 5.24 -4.36 1.88
N CYS A 169 4.74 -5.56 1.57
CA CYS A 169 5.10 -6.30 0.37
C CYS A 169 3.90 -7.00 -0.28
N LEU A 170 4.10 -7.46 -1.52
CA LEU A 170 3.17 -8.41 -2.17
C LEU A 170 3.48 -9.83 -1.69
N ARG A 171 2.44 -10.62 -1.43
CA ARG A 171 2.52 -11.96 -0.86
C ARG A 171 1.98 -13.00 -1.81
N ILE A 172 2.76 -14.06 -2.03
CA ILE A 172 2.38 -15.18 -2.87
C ILE A 172 2.72 -16.47 -2.14
N GLN A 173 1.76 -17.38 -2.02
CA GLN A 173 2.03 -18.72 -1.51
C GLN A 173 2.49 -19.65 -2.63
N ARG A 174 3.56 -20.40 -2.36
CA ARG A 174 4.08 -21.45 -3.23
C ARG A 174 4.49 -22.66 -2.39
N THR A 175 4.76 -23.76 -3.08
CA THR A 175 5.31 -24.97 -2.50
C THR A 175 6.72 -25.17 -3.05
N ILE A 176 7.64 -25.54 -2.17
CA ILE A 176 9.02 -25.87 -2.55
C ILE A 176 9.01 -27.22 -3.26
N ASP A 177 9.61 -27.31 -4.45
CA ASP A 177 9.69 -28.59 -5.17
C ASP A 177 10.70 -29.57 -4.54
N ALA A 178 10.74 -30.80 -5.06
CA ALA A 178 11.69 -31.84 -4.63
C ALA A 178 13.17 -31.39 -4.71
N TYR A 179 13.48 -30.45 -5.61
CA TYR A 179 14.82 -29.94 -5.88
C TYR A 179 15.12 -28.62 -5.14
N ARG A 180 14.28 -28.25 -4.16
CA ARG A 180 14.37 -27.00 -3.39
C ARG A 180 14.31 -25.76 -4.28
N LYS A 181 13.39 -25.73 -5.24
CA LYS A 181 13.12 -24.60 -6.11
C LYS A 181 11.68 -24.13 -5.98
N VAL A 182 11.48 -22.85 -6.29
CA VAL A 182 10.19 -22.18 -6.31
C VAL A 182 10.07 -21.41 -7.62
N SER A 183 8.91 -21.47 -8.26
CA SER A 183 8.64 -20.76 -9.51
C SER A 183 7.61 -19.64 -9.37
N ILE A 184 7.88 -18.52 -10.02
CA ILE A 184 7.00 -17.35 -10.14
C ILE A 184 7.05 -16.90 -11.60
N GLY A 185 5.93 -16.89 -12.30
CA GLY A 185 5.91 -16.36 -13.68
C GLY A 185 6.79 -17.09 -14.69
N GLY A 186 7.13 -18.36 -14.41
CA GLY A 186 8.12 -19.12 -15.20
C GLY A 186 9.58 -18.89 -14.80
N PHE A 187 9.87 -17.90 -13.94
CA PHE A 187 11.19 -17.72 -13.33
C PHE A 187 11.36 -18.65 -12.13
N VAL A 188 12.51 -19.33 -12.04
CA VAL A 188 12.78 -20.37 -11.05
C VAL A 188 13.92 -19.93 -10.13
N MET A 189 13.69 -20.00 -8.82
CA MET A 189 14.65 -19.65 -7.78
C MET A 189 14.93 -20.85 -6.89
N LYS A 190 16.19 -21.11 -6.58
CA LYS A 190 16.58 -22.13 -5.60
C LYS A 190 16.45 -21.55 -4.20
N VAL A 191 15.90 -22.29 -3.24
CA VAL A 191 15.64 -21.82 -1.87
C VAL A 191 16.27 -22.76 -0.85
N ASN A 192 16.56 -22.25 0.34
CA ASN A 192 17.17 -23.03 1.44
C ASN A 192 16.17 -23.84 2.28
N GLY A 193 14.91 -23.93 1.85
CA GLY A 193 13.85 -24.64 2.58
C GLY A 193 13.79 -26.15 2.30
N THR A 194 12.98 -26.82 3.10
CA THR A 194 12.66 -28.24 2.99
C THR A 194 11.72 -28.50 1.80
N PRO A 195 11.97 -29.54 0.98
CA PRO A 195 11.07 -29.90 -0.11
C PRO A 195 9.64 -30.18 0.39
N HIS A 196 8.66 -29.80 -0.43
CA HIS A 196 7.22 -29.93 -0.18
C HIS A 196 6.64 -29.00 0.89
N ASP A 197 7.45 -28.19 1.56
CA ASP A 197 6.94 -27.19 2.48
C ASP A 197 6.27 -26.03 1.74
N SER A 198 5.23 -25.48 2.38
CA SER A 198 4.62 -24.22 1.96
C SER A 198 5.54 -23.05 2.32
N VAL A 199 5.83 -22.23 1.31
CA VAL A 199 6.65 -21.02 1.45
C VAL A 199 5.83 -19.80 1.02
N GLU A 200 5.84 -18.79 1.88
CA GLU A 200 5.30 -17.47 1.58
C GLU A 200 6.42 -16.61 0.97
N LEU A 201 6.20 -16.18 -0.26
CA LEU A 201 7.05 -15.25 -0.98
C LEU A 201 6.58 -13.83 -0.68
N ARG A 202 7.47 -13.02 -0.12
CA ARG A 202 7.24 -11.61 0.17
C ARG A 202 8.08 -10.78 -0.79
N ILE A 203 7.44 -10.14 -1.76
CA ILE A 203 8.06 -9.41 -2.87
C ILE A 203 7.99 -7.92 -2.58
N TYR A 204 9.15 -7.31 -2.36
CA TYR A 204 9.29 -5.87 -2.11
C TYR A 204 10.01 -5.20 -3.28
N PRO A 205 9.37 -4.25 -3.99
CA PRO A 205 10.04 -3.51 -5.06
C PRO A 205 11.08 -2.56 -4.45
N LEU A 206 12.34 -2.73 -4.84
CA LEU A 206 13.42 -1.82 -4.43
C LEU A 206 13.44 -0.56 -5.29
N ASN A 207 13.12 -0.73 -6.58
CA ASN A 207 13.00 0.33 -7.56
C ASN A 207 12.17 -0.17 -8.76
N ASN A 208 12.10 0.63 -9.82
CA ASN A 208 11.31 0.30 -11.01
C ASN A 208 11.80 -0.95 -11.77
N SER A 209 13.03 -1.42 -11.56
CA SER A 209 13.62 -2.55 -12.28
C SER A 209 13.95 -3.76 -11.42
N LEU A 210 14.02 -3.62 -10.09
CA LEU A 210 14.50 -4.64 -9.17
C LEU A 210 13.56 -4.79 -7.97
N SER A 211 13.31 -6.05 -7.60
CA SER A 211 12.58 -6.45 -6.41
C SER A 211 13.42 -7.35 -5.53
N GLU A 212 13.20 -7.27 -4.22
CA GLU A 212 13.72 -8.20 -3.23
C GLU A 212 12.63 -9.22 -2.90
N VAL A 213 12.88 -10.49 -3.21
CA VAL A 213 12.02 -11.61 -2.86
C VAL A 213 12.54 -12.21 -1.56
N ARG A 214 11.68 -12.28 -0.55
CA ARG A 214 11.98 -12.85 0.76
C ARG A 214 11.14 -14.08 0.97
N PHE A 215 11.78 -15.17 1.36
CA PHE A 215 11.16 -16.48 1.48
C PHE A 215 10.90 -16.76 2.95
N TRP A 216 9.64 -16.96 3.31
CA TRP A 216 9.20 -17.22 4.67
C TRP A 216 8.57 -18.61 4.77
N CYS A 217 9.03 -19.43 5.72
CA CYS A 217 8.48 -20.74 6.02
C CYS A 217 8.21 -20.84 7.53
N GLN A 218 7.00 -21.25 7.91
CA GLN A 218 6.61 -21.41 9.32
C GLN A 218 6.95 -20.21 10.22
N GLY A 219 6.76 -18.99 9.70
CA GLY A 219 7.05 -17.76 10.44
C GLY A 219 8.55 -17.42 10.59
N LYS A 220 9.44 -18.11 9.87
CA LYS A 220 10.87 -17.81 9.82
C LYS A 220 11.29 -17.44 8.41
N LEU A 221 12.13 -16.42 8.31
CA LEU A 221 12.79 -16.09 7.05
C LEU A 221 13.88 -17.14 6.76
N ILE A 222 13.78 -17.79 5.60
CA ILE A 222 14.72 -18.83 5.18
C ILE A 222 15.73 -18.35 4.13
N ASP A 223 15.36 -17.37 3.29
CA ASP A 223 16.22 -16.86 2.22
C ASP A 223 15.79 -15.46 1.74
N LYS A 224 16.71 -14.74 1.06
CA LYS A 224 16.45 -13.45 0.40
C LYS A 224 17.18 -13.39 -0.94
N GLN A 225 16.47 -13.00 -2.00
CA GLN A 225 17.06 -12.89 -3.34
C GLN A 225 16.62 -11.60 -4.02
N LYS A 226 17.50 -11.02 -4.83
CA LYS A 226 17.20 -9.84 -5.67
C LYS A 226 16.92 -10.31 -7.08
N VAL A 227 15.78 -9.93 -7.62
CA VAL A 227 15.27 -10.38 -8.92
C VAL A 227 14.85 -9.17 -9.73
N LYS A 228 15.01 -9.21 -11.06
CA LYS A 228 14.50 -8.13 -11.91
C LYS A 228 12.98 -8.20 -11.98
N ASN A 229 12.33 -7.04 -12.02
CA ASN A 229 10.88 -6.97 -12.12
C ASN A 229 10.36 -7.61 -13.42
N SER A 230 11.17 -7.60 -14.49
CA SER A 230 10.88 -8.29 -15.77
C SER A 230 10.73 -9.80 -15.62
N ASP A 231 11.44 -10.39 -14.68
CA ASP A 231 11.52 -11.85 -14.52
C ASP A 231 10.34 -12.37 -13.67
N LEU A 232 9.67 -11.48 -12.92
CA LEU A 232 8.52 -11.78 -12.06
C LEU A 232 7.20 -11.65 -12.85
N ALA A 233 7.10 -12.33 -14.00
CA ALA A 233 5.90 -12.29 -14.84
C ALA A 233 4.63 -12.73 -14.08
N GLY A 234 3.53 -12.00 -14.23
CA GLY A 234 2.28 -12.28 -13.53
C GLY A 234 2.18 -11.71 -12.10
N VAL A 235 3.24 -11.05 -11.60
CA VAL A 235 3.13 -10.15 -10.44
C VAL A 235 2.76 -8.76 -10.94
N HIS A 236 1.53 -8.33 -10.67
CA HIS A 236 1.08 -7.00 -11.04
C HIS A 236 1.57 -5.99 -9.98
N PHE A 237 2.66 -5.30 -10.31
CA PHE A 237 3.21 -4.18 -9.55
C PHE A 237 2.43 -2.90 -9.81
#